data_AF-A0A923W8G1-F1
#
_entry.id   AF-A0A923W8G1-F1
#
_cell.length_a   1.000
_cell.length_b   1.000
_cell.length_c   1.000
_cell.angle_alpha   90.00
_cell.angle_beta   90.00
_cell.angle_gamma   90.00
#
_symmetry.space_group_name_H-M   'P 1'
#
loop_
_entity.id
_entity.type
_entity.pdbx_description
1 polymer ?
#
loop_
_entity_poly.entity_id
_entity_poly.type
_entity_poly.pdbx_seq_one_letter_code
_entity_poly.pdbx_strand_id
1 'polypeptide(L)'
;MVVSTCTGYLCPGLTGHVAKRLGLRADVQAFDRVGQGCAAALPNLQLGSALLKAGACAKVLSVCVEVSSAAMYLGNDPGVLISACLFGDGAGAAVLSGKPGMAGRRIEWMGCTSLIEPARRDALKFEQRSGLLRNILTRDVPALAADYAGQVLGTVLGRAGLTSRDISTWTLHAGGRDVLLALQRRLALGAWAR
;
A
#
# COMPACT_ATOMS: atom_id res chain seq x y z
N MET A 1 -1.52 -10.32 13.51
CA MET A 1 -2.43 -9.62 12.58
C MET A 1 -1.94 -8.21 12.42
N VAL A 2 -1.89 -7.70 11.19
CA VAL A 2 -1.48 -6.33 10.87
C VAL A 2 -2.58 -5.67 10.06
N VAL A 3 -3.19 -4.62 10.61
CA VAL A 3 -4.25 -3.85 9.94
C VAL A 3 -3.70 -2.49 9.58
N SER A 4 -3.82 -2.09 8.31
CA SER A 4 -3.40 -0.78 7.82
C SER A 4 -4.59 0.06 7.35
N THR A 5 -4.55 1.36 7.67
CA THR A 5 -5.47 2.37 7.15
C THR A 5 -4.81 3.75 7.18
N CYS A 6 -5.24 4.68 6.34
CA CYS A 6 -4.87 6.10 6.45
C CYS A 6 -6.08 7.04 6.44
N THR A 7 -7.29 6.50 6.38
CA THR A 7 -8.56 7.24 6.35
C THR A 7 -9.24 7.35 7.72
N GLY A 8 -8.68 6.74 8.77
CA GLY A 8 -9.25 6.85 10.12
C GLY A 8 -8.26 6.50 11.23
N TYR A 9 -8.55 7.02 12.42
CA TYR A 9 -7.87 6.67 13.67
C TYR A 9 -8.93 6.29 14.71
N LEU A 10 -8.72 5.15 15.37
CA LEU A 10 -9.62 4.63 16.41
C LEU A 10 -8.80 4.25 17.65
N CYS A 11 -9.38 4.47 18.83
CA CYS A 11 -8.88 3.97 20.10
C CYS A 11 -10.06 3.43 20.91
N PRO A 12 -10.20 2.10 21.10
CA PRO A 12 -9.29 1.03 20.66
C PRO A 12 -9.22 0.88 19.12
N GLY A 13 -8.08 0.37 18.63
CA GLY A 13 -7.77 0.27 17.20
C GLY A 13 -8.62 -0.75 16.42
N LEU A 14 -8.51 -0.71 15.09
CA LEU A 14 -9.24 -1.61 14.18
C LEU A 14 -8.95 -3.07 14.45
N THR A 15 -7.72 -3.40 14.87
CA THR A 15 -7.35 -4.77 15.22
C THR A 15 -8.27 -5.40 16.27
N GLY A 16 -8.74 -4.65 17.27
CA GLY A 16 -9.67 -5.17 18.28
C GLY A 16 -11.02 -5.55 17.69
N HIS A 17 -11.55 -4.71 16.80
CA HIS A 17 -12.80 -4.97 16.07
C HIS A 17 -12.67 -6.20 15.15
N VAL A 18 -11.57 -6.30 14.42
CA VAL A 18 -11.30 -7.43 13.51
C VAL A 18 -11.12 -8.72 14.31
N ALA A 19 -10.34 -8.69 15.40
CA ALA A 19 -10.10 -9.85 16.25
C ALA A 19 -11.40 -10.40 16.84
N LYS A 20 -12.27 -9.52 17.36
CA LYS A 20 -13.58 -9.90 17.89
C LYS A 20 -14.47 -10.50 16.79
N ARG A 21 -14.58 -9.84 15.63
CA ARG A 21 -15.46 -10.29 14.53
C ARG A 21 -15.02 -11.63 13.92
N LEU A 22 -13.72 -11.89 13.86
CA LEU A 22 -13.17 -13.14 13.32
C LEU A 22 -13.00 -14.24 14.37
N GLY A 23 -13.30 -13.98 15.65
CA GLY A 23 -13.10 -14.95 16.73
C GLY A 23 -11.63 -15.36 16.89
N LEU A 24 -10.70 -14.43 16.71
CA LEU A 24 -9.28 -14.73 16.84
C LEU A 24 -8.93 -15.05 18.30
N ARG A 25 -7.86 -15.85 18.49
CA ARG A 25 -7.28 -16.13 19.80
C ARG A 25 -6.96 -14.84 20.56
N ALA A 26 -7.20 -14.83 21.87
CA ALA A 26 -7.05 -13.64 22.71
C ALA A 26 -5.62 -13.10 22.78
N ASP A 27 -4.62 -13.96 22.55
CA ASP A 27 -3.19 -13.65 22.52
C ASP A 27 -2.66 -13.47 21.09
N VAL A 28 -3.52 -13.04 20.15
CA VAL A 28 -3.08 -12.60 18.83
C VAL A 28 -2.24 -11.33 18.96
N GLN A 29 -1.02 -11.34 18.41
CA GLN A 29 -0.26 -10.10 18.26
C GLN A 29 -0.96 -9.21 17.25
N ALA A 30 -1.37 -8.02 17.66
CA ALA A 30 -2.20 -7.10 16.90
C ALA A 30 -1.45 -5.79 16.66
N PHE A 31 -1.34 -5.38 15.40
CA PHE A 31 -0.66 -4.14 15.00
C PHE A 31 -1.59 -3.29 14.13
N ASP A 32 -1.97 -2.12 14.62
CA ASP A 32 -2.65 -1.07 13.83
C ASP A 32 -1.58 -0.15 13.21
N ARG A 33 -1.54 -0.08 11.89
CA ARG A 33 -0.61 0.78 11.12
C ARG A 33 -1.38 1.90 10.46
N VAL A 34 -1.21 3.11 10.98
CA VAL A 34 -1.90 4.30 10.48
C VAL A 34 -0.98 5.22 9.68
N GLY A 35 -1.53 5.92 8.68
CA GLY A 35 -0.85 7.05 8.02
C GLY A 35 0.17 6.70 6.93
N GLN A 36 0.19 5.47 6.42
CA GLN A 36 1.13 5.06 5.36
C GLN A 36 0.63 5.32 3.92
N GLY A 37 -0.57 5.86 3.78
CA GLY A 37 -1.15 6.22 2.47
C GLY A 37 -1.34 5.01 1.55
N CYS A 38 -1.41 5.30 0.25
CA CYS A 38 -1.63 4.29 -0.80
C CYS A 38 -0.55 3.20 -0.89
N ALA A 39 0.62 3.41 -0.27
CA ALA A 39 1.71 2.42 -0.25
C ALA A 39 1.57 1.38 0.87
N ALA A 40 0.59 1.52 1.78
CA ALA A 40 0.51 0.78 3.05
C ALA A 40 0.54 -0.75 2.93
N ALA A 41 0.08 -1.30 1.80
CA ALA A 41 0.08 -2.75 1.56
C ALA A 41 1.48 -3.36 1.62
N LEU A 42 2.49 -2.73 1.01
CA LEU A 42 3.83 -3.32 0.96
C LEU A 42 4.52 -3.35 2.34
N PRO A 43 4.59 -2.26 3.13
CA PRO A 43 5.09 -2.32 4.50
C PRO A 43 4.31 -3.25 5.42
N ASN A 44 3.00 -3.41 5.21
CA ASN A 44 2.18 -4.37 5.96
C ASN A 44 2.65 -5.81 5.67
N LEU A 45 2.79 -6.16 4.39
CA LEU A 45 3.31 -7.47 3.97
C LEU A 45 4.77 -7.70 4.42
N GLN A 46 5.61 -6.66 4.39
CA GLN A 46 6.99 -6.71 4.91
C GLN A 46 7.03 -7.04 6.40
N LEU A 47 6.19 -6.37 7.21
CA LEU A 47 6.10 -6.68 8.63
C LEU A 47 5.64 -8.13 8.84
N GLY A 48 4.63 -8.58 8.11
CA GLY A 48 4.18 -9.97 8.19
C GLY A 48 5.25 -10.98 7.79
N SER A 49 6.01 -10.70 6.73
CA SER A 49 7.16 -11.51 6.30
C SER A 49 8.25 -11.57 7.38
N ALA A 50 8.57 -10.43 8.00
CA ALA A 50 9.54 -10.35 9.09
C ALA A 50 9.10 -11.17 10.32
N LEU A 51 7.83 -11.07 10.72
CA LEU A 51 7.26 -11.84 11.84
C LEU A 51 7.31 -13.36 11.58
N LEU A 52 7.01 -13.78 10.35
CA LEU A 52 7.12 -15.19 9.95
C LEU A 52 8.58 -15.68 9.97
N LYS A 53 9.50 -14.91 9.38
CA LYS A 53 10.93 -15.27 9.32
C LYS A 53 11.59 -15.30 10.69
N ALA A 54 11.17 -14.43 11.60
CA ALA A 54 11.64 -14.42 12.98
C ALA A 54 11.09 -15.60 13.82
N GLY A 55 10.17 -16.41 13.29
CA GLY A 55 9.52 -17.49 14.03
C GLY A 55 8.53 -17.01 15.11
N ALA A 56 8.21 -15.71 15.13
CA ALA A 56 7.30 -15.13 16.12
C ALA A 56 5.84 -15.60 15.93
N CYS A 57 5.49 -16.04 14.73
CA CYS A 57 4.17 -16.60 14.41
C CYS A 57 4.23 -17.53 13.20
N ALA A 58 3.29 -18.48 13.11
CA ALA A 58 3.16 -19.39 11.96
C ALA A 58 2.35 -18.80 10.80
N LYS A 59 1.42 -17.87 11.10
CA LYS A 59 0.54 -17.20 10.13
C LYS A 59 0.36 -15.74 10.49
N VAL A 60 0.27 -14.88 9.47
CA VAL A 60 -0.06 -13.45 9.64
C VAL A 60 -1.25 -13.10 8.76
N LEU A 61 -2.32 -12.60 9.38
CA LEU A 61 -3.40 -11.92 8.67
C LEU A 61 -2.98 -10.46 8.42
N SER A 62 -2.79 -10.13 7.14
CA SER A 62 -2.53 -8.78 6.63
C SER A 62 -3.84 -8.21 6.11
N VAL A 63 -4.22 -7.02 6.58
CA VAL A 63 -5.43 -6.32 6.16
C VAL A 63 -5.07 -4.88 5.82
N CYS A 64 -5.55 -4.39 4.67
CA CYS A 64 -5.56 -2.97 4.34
C CYS A 64 -7.02 -2.57 4.11
N VAL A 65 -7.45 -1.48 4.75
CA VAL A 65 -8.81 -0.96 4.62
C VAL A 65 -8.77 0.56 4.53
N GLU A 66 -9.53 1.10 3.58
CA GLU A 66 -9.71 2.53 3.41
C GLU A 66 -11.19 2.85 3.21
N VAL A 67 -11.67 3.87 3.92
CA VAL A 67 -13.03 4.39 3.83
C VAL A 67 -12.93 5.89 3.54
N SER A 68 -12.45 6.20 2.34
CA SER A 68 -12.19 7.58 1.90
C SER A 68 -13.46 8.43 1.96
N SER A 69 -14.62 7.85 1.66
CA SER A 69 -15.92 8.54 1.67
C SER A 69 -16.27 9.13 3.05
N ALA A 70 -15.80 8.51 4.14
CA ALA A 70 -16.09 8.92 5.51
C ALA A 70 -15.22 10.08 6.01
N ALA A 71 -14.08 10.33 5.36
CA ALA A 71 -13.07 11.27 5.84
C ALA A 71 -12.76 12.41 4.86
N MET A 72 -13.44 12.43 3.70
CA MET A 72 -13.05 13.30 2.60
C MET A 72 -13.57 14.75 2.75
N TYR A 73 -12.67 15.71 2.56
CA TYR A 73 -13.02 17.13 2.39
C TYR A 73 -13.49 17.42 0.96
N LEU A 74 -14.67 18.04 0.80
CA LEU A 74 -15.18 18.52 -0.48
C LEU A 74 -14.97 20.04 -0.62
N GLY A 75 -14.50 20.47 -1.79
CA GLY A 75 -14.27 21.88 -2.10
C GLY A 75 -14.02 22.08 -3.59
N ASN A 76 -14.02 23.34 -4.04
CA ASN A 76 -13.91 23.70 -5.46
C ASN A 76 -12.48 23.76 -6.00
N ASP A 77 -11.46 23.50 -5.17
CA ASP A 77 -10.07 23.43 -5.61
C ASP A 77 -9.88 22.25 -6.60
N PRO A 78 -9.24 22.43 -7.77
CA PRO A 78 -9.08 21.36 -8.75
C PRO A 78 -8.45 20.08 -8.20
N GLY A 79 -7.47 20.19 -7.29
CA GLY A 79 -6.85 19.03 -6.63
C GLY A 79 -7.81 18.25 -5.73
N VAL A 80 -8.74 18.95 -5.07
CA VAL A 80 -9.78 18.33 -4.21
C VAL A 80 -10.81 17.61 -5.07
N LEU A 81 -11.22 18.21 -6.20
CA LEU A 81 -12.15 17.58 -7.15
C LEU A 81 -11.54 16.33 -7.80
N ILE A 82 -10.26 16.38 -8.21
CA ILE A 82 -9.55 15.19 -8.73
C ILE A 82 -9.50 14.10 -7.66
N SER A 83 -9.22 14.46 -6.41
CA SER A 83 -9.26 13.52 -5.29
C SER A 83 -10.64 12.89 -5.14
N ALA A 84 -11.73 13.64 -5.34
CA ALA A 84 -13.11 13.14 -5.20
C ALA A 84 -13.43 12.04 -6.20
N CYS A 85 -12.88 12.14 -7.40
CA CYS A 85 -13.09 11.16 -8.46
C CYS A 85 -12.14 9.96 -8.37
N LEU A 86 -11.04 10.07 -7.62
CA LEU A 86 -9.98 9.06 -7.57
C LEU A 86 -10.10 8.14 -6.37
N PHE A 87 -10.49 8.65 -5.21
CA PHE A 87 -10.52 7.88 -3.97
C PHE A 87 -11.90 7.24 -3.74
N GLY A 88 -11.87 5.96 -3.36
CA GLY A 88 -13.05 5.19 -3.00
C GLY A 88 -12.82 4.42 -1.71
N ASP A 89 -13.84 3.64 -1.35
CA ASP A 89 -13.79 2.74 -0.20
C ASP A 89 -13.40 1.34 -0.66
N GLY A 90 -12.61 0.65 0.16
CA GLY A 90 -12.18 -0.71 -0.17
C GLY A 90 -11.43 -1.38 0.98
N ALA A 91 -11.46 -2.70 0.99
CA ALA A 91 -10.65 -3.52 1.88
C ALA A 91 -10.05 -4.70 1.12
N GLY A 92 -8.82 -5.05 1.47
CA GLY A 92 -8.12 -6.22 0.96
C GLY A 92 -7.43 -6.95 2.12
N ALA A 93 -7.36 -8.27 2.02
CA ALA A 93 -6.70 -9.09 3.03
C ALA A 93 -5.90 -10.23 2.39
N ALA A 94 -4.79 -10.59 3.04
CA ALA A 94 -3.96 -11.73 2.68
C ALA A 94 -3.55 -12.50 3.94
N VAL A 95 -3.48 -13.83 3.83
CA VAL A 95 -2.89 -14.68 4.86
C VAL A 95 -1.50 -15.09 4.42
N LEU A 96 -0.51 -14.67 5.19
CA LEU A 96 0.88 -15.02 4.98
C LEU A 96 1.23 -16.24 5.85
N SER A 97 2.00 -17.17 5.29
CA SER A 97 2.44 -18.37 6.01
C SER A 97 3.84 -18.78 5.54
N GLY A 98 4.70 -19.16 6.49
CA GLY A 98 5.99 -19.80 6.17
C GLY A 98 5.85 -21.26 5.73
N LYS A 99 4.70 -21.87 6.01
CA LYS A 99 4.33 -23.23 5.55
C LYS A 99 3.00 -23.10 4.81
N PRO A 100 3.01 -22.88 3.48
CA PRO A 100 1.77 -22.75 2.74
C PRO A 100 1.02 -24.09 2.77
N GLY A 101 -0.32 -24.06 2.70
CA GLY A 101 -1.19 -25.26 2.77
C GLY A 101 -0.98 -26.23 1.61
N MET A 102 -1.95 -27.07 1.23
CA MET A 102 -1.84 -27.91 0.01
C MET A 102 -2.72 -27.42 -1.15
N ALA A 103 -3.78 -26.64 -0.89
CA ALA A 103 -4.72 -26.18 -1.91
C ALA A 103 -4.52 -24.70 -2.31
N GLY A 104 -4.81 -24.37 -3.57
CA GLY A 104 -4.94 -22.99 -4.08
C GLY A 104 -3.68 -22.40 -4.74
N ARG A 105 -3.90 -21.35 -5.56
CA ARG A 105 -2.83 -20.54 -6.17
C ARG A 105 -2.07 -19.76 -5.11
N ARG A 106 -0.74 -19.74 -5.21
CA ARG A 106 0.15 -19.10 -4.24
C ARG A 106 1.03 -18.08 -4.93
N ILE A 107 1.39 -17.07 -4.16
CA ILE A 107 2.40 -16.08 -4.54
C ILE A 107 3.48 -16.18 -3.48
N GLU A 108 4.69 -16.53 -3.91
CA GLU A 108 5.86 -16.54 -3.04
C GLU A 108 6.46 -15.13 -2.97
N TRP A 109 6.76 -14.67 -1.77
CA TRP A 109 7.39 -13.37 -1.56
C TRP A 109 8.91 -13.50 -1.70
N MET A 110 9.43 -13.21 -2.89
CA MET A 110 10.85 -13.36 -3.20
C MET A 110 11.73 -12.25 -2.62
N GLY A 111 11.23 -11.01 -2.58
CA GLY A 111 12.04 -9.87 -2.17
C GLY A 111 11.26 -8.57 -2.11
N CYS A 112 11.83 -7.59 -1.42
CA CYS A 112 11.28 -6.26 -1.33
C CYS A 112 12.35 -5.25 -0.92
N THR A 113 12.11 -3.99 -1.22
CA THR A 113 12.91 -2.87 -0.71
C THR A 113 12.01 -1.66 -0.56
N SER A 114 12.52 -0.61 0.09
CA SER A 114 11.80 0.64 0.28
C SER A 114 12.77 1.80 0.12
N LEU A 115 12.24 2.93 -0.35
CA LEU A 115 12.94 4.20 -0.47
C LEU A 115 12.07 5.25 0.23
N ILE A 116 12.67 6.05 1.09
CA ILE A 116 11.99 7.15 1.79
C ILE A 116 12.72 8.43 1.42
N GLU A 117 11.99 9.40 0.87
CA GLU A 117 12.49 10.74 0.54
C GLU A 117 11.75 11.80 1.37
N PRO A 118 12.25 12.14 2.57
CA PRO A 118 11.56 13.06 3.47
C PRO A 118 11.41 14.49 2.90
N ALA A 119 12.35 14.94 2.06
CA ALA A 119 12.33 16.30 1.53
C ALA A 119 11.17 16.54 0.55
N ARG A 120 10.57 15.48 0.01
CA ARG A 120 9.43 15.54 -0.92
C ARG A 120 8.08 15.21 -0.28
N ARG A 121 7.99 15.12 1.06
CA ARG A 121 6.75 14.75 1.77
C ARG A 121 5.55 15.64 1.47
N ASP A 122 5.78 16.91 1.11
CA ASP A 122 4.70 17.86 0.83
C ASP A 122 4.14 17.75 -0.60
N ALA A 123 4.75 16.92 -1.46
CA ALA A 123 4.24 16.66 -2.80
C ALA A 123 2.95 15.82 -2.79
N LEU A 124 2.82 14.90 -1.82
CA LEU A 124 1.64 14.05 -1.63
C LEU A 124 1.41 13.85 -0.13
N LYS A 125 0.34 14.45 0.41
CA LYS A 125 0.00 14.34 1.83
C LYS A 125 -1.49 14.55 2.09
N PHE A 126 -1.93 14.13 3.27
CA PHE A 126 -3.16 14.65 3.85
C PHE A 126 -2.87 15.85 4.75
N GLU A 127 -3.73 16.85 4.66
CA GLU A 127 -3.81 17.99 5.57
C GLU A 127 -5.15 17.90 6.30
N GLN A 128 -5.13 18.02 7.63
CA GLN A 128 -6.37 18.10 8.40
C GLN A 128 -6.97 19.49 8.28
N ARG A 129 -8.21 19.59 7.80
CA ARG A 129 -8.94 20.85 7.70
C ARG A 129 -10.38 20.66 8.15
N SER A 130 -10.77 21.34 9.22
CA SER A 130 -12.11 21.25 9.81
C SER A 130 -12.53 19.81 10.18
N GLY A 131 -11.59 19.00 10.65
CA GLY A 131 -11.83 17.59 11.00
C GLY A 131 -11.91 16.63 9.82
N LEU A 132 -11.69 17.10 8.59
CA LEU A 132 -11.68 16.29 7.37
C LEU A 132 -10.26 16.19 6.79
N LEU A 133 -10.00 15.09 6.08
CA LEU A 133 -8.77 14.85 5.35
C LEU A 133 -8.85 15.57 3.99
N ARG A 134 -8.09 16.66 3.88
CA ARG A 134 -7.84 17.34 2.61
C ARG A 134 -6.63 16.70 1.96
N ASN A 135 -6.83 16.07 0.81
CA ASN A 135 -5.73 15.52 0.03
C ASN A 135 -4.98 16.62 -0.72
N ILE A 136 -3.66 16.62 -0.61
CA ILE A 136 -2.76 17.52 -1.34
C ILE A 136 -1.95 16.67 -2.31
N LEU A 137 -2.13 16.94 -3.60
CA LEU A 137 -1.45 16.28 -4.70
C LEU A 137 -0.85 17.35 -5.62
N THR A 138 0.48 17.48 -5.65
CA THR A 138 1.15 18.42 -6.55
C THR A 138 1.28 17.84 -7.96
N ARG A 139 1.56 18.71 -8.94
CA ARG A 139 1.74 18.31 -10.34
C ARG A 139 2.96 17.41 -10.58
N ASP A 140 3.92 17.42 -9.66
CA ASP A 140 5.17 16.66 -9.79
C ASP A 140 5.03 15.18 -9.41
N VAL A 141 3.93 14.81 -8.73
CA VAL A 141 3.75 13.47 -8.17
C VAL A 141 3.89 12.34 -9.21
N PRO A 142 3.32 12.43 -10.43
CA PRO A 142 3.54 11.40 -11.44
C PRO A 142 5.02 11.18 -11.78
N ALA A 143 5.80 12.26 -11.93
CA ALA A 143 7.21 12.18 -12.26
C ALA A 143 8.04 11.62 -11.08
N LEU A 144 7.77 12.10 -9.86
CA LEU A 144 8.42 11.62 -8.64
C LEU A 144 8.13 10.13 -8.40
N ALA A 145 6.86 9.72 -8.50
CA ALA A 145 6.45 8.33 -8.31
C ALA A 145 7.14 7.41 -9.32
N ALA A 146 7.22 7.81 -10.59
CA ALA A 146 7.91 7.04 -11.61
C ALA A 146 9.40 6.89 -11.31
N ASP A 147 10.09 7.99 -10.98
CA ASP A 147 11.53 7.93 -10.71
C ASP A 147 11.85 7.04 -9.50
N TYR A 148 11.15 7.24 -8.37
CA TYR A 148 11.36 6.41 -7.19
C TYR A 148 11.00 4.94 -7.42
N ALA A 149 9.94 4.65 -8.19
CA ALA A 149 9.64 3.27 -8.58
C ALA A 149 10.77 2.64 -9.40
N GLY A 150 11.39 3.40 -10.31
CA GLY A 150 12.56 2.94 -11.07
C GLY A 150 13.76 2.61 -10.17
N GLN A 151 14.05 3.45 -9.18
CA GLN A 151 15.14 3.22 -8.22
C GLN A 151 14.89 2.00 -7.32
N VAL A 152 13.67 1.89 -6.78
CA VAL A 152 13.24 0.74 -5.96
C VAL A 152 13.29 -0.55 -6.76
N LEU A 153 12.82 -0.53 -8.00
CA LEU A 153 12.87 -1.69 -8.91
C LEU A 153 14.32 -2.12 -9.18
N GLY A 154 15.19 -1.18 -9.57
CA GLY A 154 16.59 -1.47 -9.83
C GLY A 154 17.29 -2.09 -8.62
N THR A 155 16.99 -1.56 -7.42
CA THR A 155 17.54 -2.08 -6.16
C THR A 155 17.09 -3.50 -5.85
N VAL A 156 15.78 -3.79 -5.96
CA VAL A 156 15.27 -5.12 -5.60
C VAL A 156 15.67 -6.19 -6.62
N LEU A 157 15.68 -5.85 -7.91
CA LEU A 157 16.12 -6.78 -8.96
C LEU A 157 17.63 -7.03 -8.90
N GLY A 158 18.43 -5.97 -8.69
CA GLY A 158 19.88 -6.09 -8.56
C GLY A 158 20.29 -7.00 -7.40
N ARG A 159 19.61 -6.92 -6.25
CA ARG A 159 19.83 -7.83 -5.11
C ARG A 159 19.51 -9.29 -5.42
N ALA A 160 18.57 -9.53 -6.34
CA ALA A 160 18.17 -10.87 -6.76
C ALA A 160 18.97 -11.38 -7.98
N GLY A 161 19.87 -10.57 -8.55
CA GLY A 161 20.55 -10.90 -9.80
C GLY A 161 19.61 -10.98 -11.01
N LEU A 162 18.45 -10.29 -10.93
CA LEU A 162 17.41 -10.30 -11.95
C LEU A 162 17.38 -8.99 -12.74
N THR A 163 16.67 -9.00 -13.85
CA THR A 163 16.41 -7.85 -14.72
C THR A 163 14.90 -7.69 -14.96
N SER A 164 14.48 -6.56 -15.55
CA SER A 164 13.08 -6.35 -15.92
C SER A 164 12.55 -7.36 -16.94
N ARG A 165 13.43 -8.05 -17.69
CA ARG A 165 13.07 -9.10 -18.64
C ARG A 165 12.61 -10.39 -17.97
N ASP A 166 13.00 -10.58 -16.71
CA ASP A 166 12.61 -11.75 -15.91
C ASP A 166 11.21 -11.58 -15.29
N ILE A 167 10.60 -10.40 -15.43
CA ILE A 167 9.26 -10.10 -14.92
C ILE A 167 8.21 -10.42 -16.01
N SER A 168 7.43 -11.46 -15.77
CA SER A 168 6.33 -11.86 -16.67
C SER A 168 5.05 -11.04 -16.47
N THR A 169 4.84 -10.44 -15.30
CA THR A 169 3.60 -9.72 -14.97
C THR A 169 3.88 -8.57 -14.01
N TRP A 170 3.23 -7.44 -14.28
CA TRP A 170 3.33 -6.23 -13.47
C TRP A 170 2.00 -5.96 -12.77
N THR A 171 2.05 -5.70 -11.46
CA THR A 171 0.91 -5.19 -10.70
C THR A 171 1.31 -3.85 -10.10
N LEU A 172 0.71 -2.78 -10.59
CA LEU A 172 1.01 -1.42 -10.18
C LEU A 172 -0.17 -0.84 -9.40
N HIS A 173 0.12 0.01 -8.42
CA HIS A 173 -0.93 0.77 -7.75
C HIS A 173 -1.55 1.78 -8.73
N ALA A 174 -2.87 1.72 -8.88
CA ALA A 174 -3.63 2.62 -9.75
C ALA A 174 -3.89 3.98 -9.10
N GLY A 175 -2.82 4.72 -8.76
CA GLY A 175 -2.89 6.03 -8.09
C GLY A 175 -3.31 7.20 -9.00
N GLY A 176 -3.85 6.91 -10.18
CA GLY A 176 -4.24 7.90 -11.20
C GLY A 176 -3.60 7.66 -12.56
N ARG A 177 -4.29 8.10 -13.62
CA ARG A 177 -3.88 7.88 -15.02
C ARG A 177 -2.45 8.36 -15.29
N ASP A 178 -2.13 9.58 -14.87
CA ASP A 178 -0.86 10.21 -15.22
C ASP A 178 0.33 9.54 -14.49
N VAL A 179 0.10 8.99 -13.29
CA VAL A 179 1.07 8.15 -12.56
C VAL A 179 1.34 6.86 -13.32
N LEU A 180 0.28 6.16 -13.78
CA LEU A 180 0.42 4.92 -14.55
C LEU A 180 1.17 5.15 -15.87
N LEU A 181 0.87 6.25 -16.58
CA LEU A 181 1.58 6.62 -17.81
C LEU A 181 3.05 6.97 -17.55
N ALA A 182 3.35 7.66 -16.45
CA ALA A 182 4.73 7.96 -16.06
C ALA A 182 5.51 6.68 -15.71
N LEU A 183 4.89 5.76 -14.96
CA LEU A 183 5.45 4.44 -14.65
C LEU A 183 5.69 3.61 -15.91
N GLN A 184 4.72 3.55 -16.82
CA GLN A 184 4.85 2.83 -18.08
C GLN A 184 6.08 3.30 -18.86
N ARG A 185 6.25 4.62 -19.01
CA ARG A 185 7.42 5.19 -19.70
C ARG A 185 8.72 4.88 -18.97
N ARG A 186 8.76 5.11 -17.65
CA ARG A 186 9.98 4.96 -16.84
C ARG A 186 10.47 3.51 -16.74
N LEU A 187 9.54 2.56 -16.71
CA LEU A 187 9.81 1.13 -16.59
C LEU A 187 9.82 0.42 -17.96
N ALA A 188 9.66 1.15 -19.06
CA ALA A 188 9.61 0.64 -20.44
C ALA A 188 8.57 -0.48 -20.62
N LEU A 189 7.39 -0.33 -20.00
CA LEU A 189 6.31 -1.31 -20.11
C LEU A 189 5.59 -1.15 -21.46
N GLY A 190 5.10 -2.27 -22.01
CA GLY A 190 4.27 -2.27 -23.21
C GLY A 190 3.03 -1.38 -23.08
N ALA A 191 2.46 -1.00 -24.22
CA ALA A 191 1.21 -0.23 -24.22
C ALA A 191 0.08 -1.03 -23.57
N TRP A 192 -0.68 -0.36 -22.71
CA TRP A 192 -1.82 -0.94 -22.02
C TRP A 192 -2.94 -1.01 -23.07
N ALA A 193 -3.51 -2.20 -23.29
CA ALA A 193 -4.65 -2.34 -24.20
C ALA A 193 -5.78 -1.41 -23.73
N ARG A 194 -6.36 -0.64 -24.66
CA ARG A 194 -7.46 0.29 -24.38
C ARG A 194 -8.76 -0.45 -24.16
#